data_AF-A0A3R7PDV0-F1
#
_entry.id   AF-A0A3R7PDV0-F1
#
_cell.length_a   1.000
_cell.length_b   1.000
_cell.length_c   1.000
_cell.angle_alpha   90.00
_cell.angle_beta   90.00
_cell.angle_gamma   90.00
#
_symmetry.space_group_name_H-M   'P 1'
#
loop_
_entity.id
_entity.type
_entity.pdbx_description
1 polymer ?
#
loop_
_entity_poly.entity_id
_entity_poly.type
_entity_poly.pdbx_seq_one_letter_code
_entity_poly.pdbx_strand_id
1 'polypeptide(L)'
;MWPHARNHPAVLQAASGPEAAGISPEEETEYLRQIDESQKEKERALEDLEEAKRWSTGLDEELQSGAVEGVISHYASLDPVAASNWLGSLPTTTNLDSAIRQFAWRSQRSEPELAADWIGQIQDSGRRDEMYNSVLSRWLRADPFSAEQWIETTPDLPEGVRSLPNRIR
;
A
#
# COMPACT_ATOMS: atom_id res chain seq x y z
N MET A 1 16.69 -9.35 27.59
CA MET A 1 16.99 -9.80 26.21
C MET A 1 15.97 -10.86 25.82
N TRP A 2 14.94 -10.48 25.08
CA TRP A 2 13.94 -11.42 24.53
C TRP A 2 13.89 -11.27 23.00
N PRO A 3 13.88 -12.36 22.21
CA PRO A 3 13.86 -12.29 20.76
C PRO A 3 12.43 -12.35 20.18
N HIS A 4 12.23 -11.66 19.06
CA HIS A 4 11.17 -11.85 18.05
C HIS A 4 9.71 -11.58 18.48
N ALA A 5 9.25 -10.33 18.31
CA ALA A 5 7.84 -10.05 18.08
C ALA A 5 7.58 -9.95 16.57
N ARG A 6 7.05 -11.04 16.01
CA ARG A 6 6.40 -11.07 14.69
C ARG A 6 5.03 -10.39 14.81
N ASN A 7 4.62 -9.67 13.76
CA ASN A 7 3.23 -9.28 13.41
C ASN A 7 2.26 -9.05 14.59
N HIS A 8 1.97 -7.79 14.90
CA HIS A 8 0.70 -7.42 15.54
C HIS A 8 -0.13 -6.57 14.57
N PRO A 9 -1.22 -7.12 14.00
CA PRO A 9 -2.18 -6.35 13.22
C PRO A 9 -3.12 -5.59 14.15
N ALA A 10 -3.56 -4.41 13.70
CA ALA A 10 -4.75 -3.67 14.08
C ALA A 10 -5.18 -3.71 15.56
N VAL A 11 -4.91 -2.64 16.31
CA VAL A 11 -5.83 -2.18 17.36
C VAL A 11 -5.90 -0.65 17.37
N LEU A 12 -6.58 -0.09 16.38
CA LEU A 12 -7.42 1.08 16.64
C LEU A 12 -8.76 0.53 17.11
N GLN A 13 -9.02 0.62 18.43
CA GLN A 13 -10.27 1.11 19.04
C GLN A 13 -10.50 0.52 20.45
N ALA A 14 -10.78 1.43 21.38
CA ALA A 14 -11.30 1.25 22.75
C ALA A 14 -10.31 0.91 23.89
N ALA A 15 -9.87 1.97 24.58
CA ALA A 15 -10.02 2.13 26.03
C ALA A 15 -9.73 0.92 26.93
N SER A 16 -8.51 0.41 26.90
CA SER A 16 -7.92 -0.30 28.04
C SER A 16 -6.47 0.12 28.12
N GLY A 17 -6.12 0.86 29.17
CA GLY A 17 -4.75 1.27 29.41
C GLY A 17 -3.82 0.05 29.57
N PRO A 18 -2.50 0.26 29.57
CA PRO A 18 -1.48 -0.79 29.63
C PRO A 18 -1.41 -1.58 30.96
N GLU A 19 -2.42 -1.46 31.82
CA GLU A 19 -2.54 -2.21 33.08
C GLU A 19 -2.60 -3.75 32.89
N ALA A 20 -2.81 -4.22 31.65
CA ALA A 20 -2.82 -5.64 31.31
C ALA A 20 -1.46 -6.23 30.88
N ALA A 21 -0.40 -5.43 30.71
CA ALA A 21 0.83 -5.86 30.02
C ALA A 21 2.05 -6.19 30.90
N GLY A 22 2.02 -5.93 32.21
CA GLY A 22 3.16 -6.26 33.11
C GLY A 22 4.48 -5.54 32.77
N ILE A 23 4.42 -4.46 31.99
CA ILE A 23 5.54 -3.60 31.61
C ILE A 23 5.75 -2.52 32.68
N SER A 24 7.01 -2.10 32.87
CA SER A 24 7.33 -1.04 33.84
C SER A 24 6.83 0.34 33.37
N PRO A 25 6.60 1.29 34.29
CA PRO A 25 6.22 2.67 33.91
C PRO A 25 7.20 3.33 32.93
N GLU A 26 8.50 2.98 32.99
CA GLU A 26 9.50 3.48 32.05
C GLU A 26 9.31 2.92 30.64
N GLU A 27 9.05 1.61 30.51
CA GLU A 27 8.75 0.97 29.23
C GLU A 27 7.43 1.48 28.63
N GLU A 28 6.43 1.79 29.46
CA GLU A 28 5.18 2.43 29.04
C GLU A 28 5.45 3.83 28.45
N THR A 29 6.25 4.65 29.12
CA THR A 29 6.57 6.00 28.60
C THR A 29 7.34 5.94 27.28
N GLU A 30 8.27 5.01 27.14
CA GLU A 30 9.03 4.81 25.91
C GLU A 30 8.15 4.30 24.77
N TYR A 31 7.22 3.39 25.07
CA TYR A 31 6.24 2.89 24.10
C TYR A 31 5.33 4.01 23.57
N LEU A 32 4.78 4.84 24.47
CA LEU A 32 3.93 5.98 24.08
C LEU A 32 4.72 7.03 23.28
N ARG A 33 5.99 7.26 23.63
CA ARG A 33 6.87 8.17 22.89
C ARG A 33 7.12 7.67 21.46
N GLN A 34 7.40 6.39 21.28
CA GLN A 34 7.60 5.81 19.95
C GLN A 34 6.35 5.92 19.08
N ILE A 35 5.16 5.77 19.67
CA ILE A 35 3.89 6.00 18.95
C ILE A 35 3.79 7.45 18.51
N ASP A 36 4.03 8.42 19.41
CA ASP A 36 3.96 9.85 19.09
C ASP A 36 4.98 10.24 18.00
N GLU A 37 6.22 9.75 18.10
CA GLU A 37 7.26 9.96 17.10
C GLU A 37 6.86 9.36 15.74
N SER A 38 6.31 8.14 15.72
CA SER A 38 5.81 7.51 14.50
C SER A 38 4.64 8.28 13.87
N GLN A 39 3.71 8.81 14.67
CA GLN A 39 2.61 9.63 14.15
C GLN A 39 3.12 10.96 13.59
N LYS A 40 4.08 11.60 14.26
CA LYS A 40 4.69 12.85 13.81
C LYS A 40 5.47 12.68 12.51
N GLU A 41 6.20 11.58 12.35
CA GLU A 41 6.86 11.23 11.10
C GLU A 41 5.84 11.06 9.97
N LYS A 42 4.70 10.40 10.24
CA LYS A 42 3.61 10.26 9.28
C LYS A 42 2.99 11.61 8.90
N GLU A 43 2.71 12.48 9.86
CA GLU A 43 2.16 13.81 9.63
C GLU A 43 3.09 14.65 8.74
N ARG A 44 4.39 14.66 9.05
CA ARG A 44 5.40 15.32 8.24
C ARG A 44 5.44 14.77 6.81
N ALA A 45 5.36 13.45 6.66
CA ALA A 45 5.29 12.84 5.33
C ALA A 45 4.05 13.32 4.54
N LEU A 46 2.90 13.52 5.20
CA LEU A 46 1.71 14.05 4.53
C LEU A 46 1.88 15.52 4.08
N GLU A 47 2.57 16.33 4.88
CA GLU A 47 2.93 17.71 4.48
C GLU A 47 3.88 17.72 3.28
N ASP A 48 4.93 16.89 3.33
CA ASP A 48 5.90 16.72 2.25
C ASP A 48 5.22 16.19 0.96
N LEU A 49 4.15 15.38 1.09
CA LEU A 49 3.36 14.92 -0.05
C LEU A 49 2.64 16.09 -0.71
N GLU A 50 2.01 16.98 0.05
CA GLU A 50 1.35 18.17 -0.51
C GLU A 50 2.33 19.09 -1.24
N GLU A 51 3.55 19.23 -0.74
CA GLU A 51 4.60 19.97 -1.43
C GLU A 51 5.05 19.26 -2.71
N ALA A 52 5.30 17.94 -2.65
CA ALA A 52 5.71 17.14 -3.78
C ALA A 52 4.64 17.12 -4.90
N LYS A 53 3.36 17.06 -4.52
CA LYS A 53 2.22 17.21 -5.42
C LYS A 53 2.30 18.53 -6.18
N ARG A 54 2.38 19.65 -5.46
CA ARG A 54 2.47 21.00 -6.06
C ARG A 54 3.65 21.12 -7.00
N TRP A 55 4.82 20.65 -6.57
CA TRP A 55 6.02 20.64 -7.40
C TRP A 55 5.80 19.85 -8.69
N SER A 56 5.27 18.62 -8.60
CA SER A 56 5.05 17.77 -9.78
C SER A 56 4.08 18.37 -10.80
N THR A 57 3.06 19.10 -10.35
CA THR A 57 2.08 19.75 -11.24
C THR A 57 2.62 20.96 -11.99
N GLY A 58 3.77 21.50 -11.59
CA GLY A 58 4.43 22.62 -12.27
C GLY A 58 5.48 22.21 -13.31
N LEU A 59 5.69 20.90 -13.52
CA LEU A 59 6.66 20.36 -14.47
C LEU A 59 6.03 20.19 -15.85
N ASP A 60 6.87 20.22 -16.90
CA ASP A 60 6.48 19.79 -18.24
C ASP A 60 6.08 18.30 -18.25
N GLU A 61 5.22 17.89 -19.17
CA GLU A 61 4.51 16.60 -19.19
C GLU A 61 5.43 15.36 -19.11
N GLU A 62 6.61 15.43 -19.75
CA GLU A 62 7.60 14.34 -19.70
C GLU A 62 8.24 14.19 -18.30
N LEU A 63 8.58 15.32 -17.66
CA LEU A 63 9.15 15.33 -16.32
C LEU A 63 8.10 15.03 -15.24
N GLN A 64 6.85 15.39 -15.50
CA GLN A 64 5.73 15.13 -14.61
C GLN A 64 5.52 13.63 -14.38
N SER A 65 5.65 12.81 -15.42
CA SER A 65 5.45 11.35 -15.32
C SER A 65 6.47 10.71 -14.37
N GLY A 66 7.75 11.03 -14.52
CA GLY A 66 8.82 10.53 -13.64
C GLY A 66 8.70 11.06 -12.20
N ALA A 67 8.30 12.32 -12.03
CA ALA A 67 8.04 12.91 -10.72
C ALA A 67 6.88 12.20 -10.01
N VAL A 68 5.77 11.97 -10.72
CA VAL A 68 4.60 11.25 -10.20
C VAL A 68 5.00 9.85 -9.73
N GLU A 69 5.73 9.09 -10.55
CA GLU A 69 6.19 7.76 -10.18
C GLU A 69 7.04 7.75 -8.89
N GLY A 70 7.97 8.70 -8.78
CA GLY A 70 8.85 8.82 -7.62
C GLY A 70 8.07 9.11 -6.33
N VAL A 71 7.15 10.07 -6.39
CA VAL A 71 6.31 10.46 -5.26
C VAL A 71 5.36 9.31 -4.88
N ILE A 72 4.71 8.66 -5.86
CA ILE A 72 3.85 7.48 -5.60
C ILE A 72 4.65 6.35 -4.95
N SER A 73 5.84 6.03 -5.47
CA SER A 73 6.71 4.99 -4.90
C SER A 73 7.08 5.28 -3.44
N HIS A 74 7.40 6.54 -3.12
CA HIS A 74 7.75 6.92 -1.76
C HIS A 74 6.54 6.79 -0.82
N TYR A 75 5.43 7.44 -1.14
CA TYR A 75 4.27 7.51 -0.25
C TYR A 75 3.49 6.21 -0.17
N ALA A 76 3.46 5.39 -1.22
CA ALA A 76 2.85 4.07 -1.16
C ALA A 76 3.54 3.13 -0.15
N SER A 77 4.79 3.40 0.23
CA SER A 77 5.47 2.64 1.29
C SER A 77 5.10 3.11 2.70
N LEU A 78 4.67 4.36 2.85
CA LEU A 78 4.39 5.01 4.14
C LEU A 78 2.89 5.02 4.45
N ASP A 79 2.09 5.45 3.47
CA ASP A 79 0.64 5.53 3.53
C ASP A 79 0.06 5.19 2.13
N PRO A 80 -0.20 3.90 1.86
CA PRO A 80 -0.82 3.46 0.62
C PRO A 80 -2.18 4.13 0.34
N VAL A 81 -2.95 4.48 1.37
CA VAL A 81 -4.26 5.10 1.19
C VAL A 81 -4.09 6.52 0.67
N ALA A 82 -3.19 7.30 1.28
CA ALA A 82 -2.89 8.66 0.80
C ALA A 82 -2.29 8.66 -0.62
N ALA A 83 -1.39 7.73 -0.92
CA ALA A 83 -0.82 7.58 -2.26
C ALA A 83 -1.87 7.17 -3.31
N SER A 84 -2.78 6.25 -2.96
CA SER A 84 -3.92 5.86 -3.79
C SER A 84 -4.83 7.06 -4.09
N ASN A 85 -5.20 7.83 -3.06
CA ASN A 85 -6.04 9.02 -3.23
C ASN A 85 -5.39 10.03 -4.18
N TRP A 86 -4.08 10.23 -4.08
CA TRP A 86 -3.39 11.10 -5.01
C TRP A 86 -3.33 10.51 -6.42
N LEU A 87 -3.01 9.23 -6.58
CA LEU A 87 -3.01 8.54 -7.87
C LEU A 87 -4.35 8.69 -8.60
N GLY A 88 -5.47 8.59 -7.88
CA GLY A 88 -6.82 8.80 -8.42
C GLY A 88 -7.21 10.26 -8.70
N SER A 89 -6.44 11.22 -8.20
CA SER A 89 -6.64 12.65 -8.51
C SER A 89 -5.85 13.12 -9.75
N LEU A 90 -4.95 12.28 -10.27
CA LEU A 90 -4.14 12.63 -11.43
C LEU A 90 -5.00 12.68 -12.71
N PRO A 91 -4.68 13.56 -13.67
CA PRO A 91 -5.43 13.66 -14.91
C PRO A 91 -5.43 12.35 -15.69
N THR A 92 -6.61 11.92 -16.16
CA THR A 92 -6.79 10.69 -16.94
C THR A 92 -6.18 10.74 -18.34
N THR A 93 -5.69 11.91 -18.77
CA THR A 93 -4.97 12.09 -20.04
C THR A 93 -3.55 11.53 -19.97
N THR A 94 -3.00 11.34 -18.77
CA THR A 94 -1.67 10.78 -18.54
C THR A 94 -1.73 9.25 -18.49
N ASN A 95 -0.80 8.56 -19.16
CA ASN A 95 -0.65 7.12 -18.97
C ASN A 95 -0.10 6.84 -17.57
N LEU A 96 -0.95 6.36 -16.67
CA LEU A 96 -0.61 6.09 -15.27
C LEU A 96 -0.06 4.68 -15.03
N ASP A 97 0.07 3.83 -16.05
CA ASP A 97 0.46 2.42 -15.89
C ASP A 97 1.75 2.28 -15.07
N SER A 98 2.73 3.14 -15.29
CA SER A 98 3.99 3.09 -14.55
C SER A 98 3.83 3.50 -13.09
N ALA A 99 3.08 4.57 -12.82
CA ALA A 99 2.77 5.01 -11.45
C ALA A 99 1.95 3.96 -10.68
N ILE A 100 0.95 3.36 -11.33
CA ILE A 100 0.15 2.25 -10.79
C ILE A 100 1.05 1.06 -10.45
N ARG A 101 1.99 0.69 -11.32
CA ARG A 101 2.95 -0.38 -11.03
C ARG A 101 3.78 -0.05 -9.80
N GLN A 102 4.31 1.17 -9.68
CA GLN A 102 5.07 1.58 -8.50
C GLN A 102 4.22 1.49 -7.23
N PHE A 103 2.97 1.98 -7.30
CA PHE A 103 2.01 1.86 -6.21
C PHE A 103 1.83 0.41 -5.78
N ALA A 104 1.46 -0.47 -6.72
CA ALA A 104 1.19 -1.88 -6.43
C ALA A 104 2.42 -2.58 -5.83
N TRP A 105 3.63 -2.32 -6.34
CA TRP A 105 4.87 -2.91 -5.82
C TRP A 105 5.16 -2.55 -4.37
N ARG A 106 4.84 -1.32 -3.97
CA ARG A 106 5.10 -0.79 -2.62
C ARG A 106 4.00 -1.17 -1.64
N SER A 107 2.74 -1.15 -2.09
CA SER A 107 1.57 -1.39 -1.25
C SER A 107 1.25 -2.87 -1.05
N GLN A 108 1.68 -3.79 -1.93
CA GLN A 108 1.32 -5.23 -1.89
C GLN A 108 1.63 -5.97 -0.57
N ARG A 109 2.42 -5.38 0.34
CA ARG A 109 2.72 -5.97 1.66
C ARG A 109 1.67 -5.61 2.71
N SER A 110 1.32 -4.33 2.74
CA SER A 110 0.47 -3.73 3.76
C SER A 110 -0.99 -3.70 3.29
N GLU A 111 -1.21 -3.34 2.03
CA GLU A 111 -2.53 -3.14 1.42
C GLU A 111 -2.64 -3.90 0.09
N PRO A 112 -2.62 -5.26 0.13
CA PRO A 112 -2.62 -6.08 -1.08
C PRO A 112 -3.92 -5.98 -1.90
N GLU A 113 -5.06 -5.79 -1.25
CA GLU A 113 -6.35 -5.56 -1.91
C GLU A 113 -6.35 -4.26 -2.71
N LEU A 114 -5.99 -3.15 -2.05
CA LEU A 114 -5.86 -1.85 -2.71
C LEU A 114 -4.84 -1.88 -3.86
N ALA A 115 -3.72 -2.59 -3.68
CA ALA A 115 -2.75 -2.81 -4.76
C ALA A 115 -3.38 -3.56 -5.94
N ALA A 116 -4.18 -4.60 -5.69
CA ALA A 116 -4.87 -5.38 -6.72
C ALA A 116 -5.91 -4.55 -7.49
N ASP A 117 -6.68 -3.72 -6.79
CA ASP A 117 -7.66 -2.83 -7.41
C ASP A 117 -7.01 -1.86 -8.40
N TRP A 118 -5.88 -1.27 -8.00
CA TRP A 118 -5.12 -0.36 -8.86
C TRP A 118 -4.54 -1.06 -10.10
N ILE A 119 -4.08 -2.31 -9.97
CA ILE A 119 -3.59 -3.09 -11.12
C ILE A 119 -4.66 -3.18 -12.22
N GLY A 120 -5.94 -3.29 -11.84
CA GLY A 120 -7.05 -3.30 -12.79
C GLY A 120 -7.11 -2.09 -13.73
N GLN A 121 -6.52 -0.96 -13.32
CA GLN A 121 -6.48 0.29 -14.08
C GLN A 121 -5.32 0.36 -15.09
N ILE A 122 -4.39 -0.59 -15.08
CA ILE A 122 -3.30 -0.67 -16.05
C ILE A 122 -3.89 -0.95 -17.44
N GLN A 123 -3.58 -0.08 -18.40
CA GLN A 123 -4.09 -0.14 -19.77
C GLN A 123 -3.41 -1.23 -20.59
N ASP A 124 -2.09 -1.37 -20.46
CA ASP A 124 -1.34 -2.47 -21.08
C ASP A 124 -1.72 -3.81 -20.43
N SER A 125 -2.43 -4.65 -21.18
CA SER A 125 -2.93 -5.94 -20.68
C SER A 125 -1.82 -6.90 -20.26
N GLY A 126 -0.67 -6.90 -20.95
CA GLY A 126 0.45 -7.75 -20.60
C GLY A 126 1.04 -7.36 -19.25
N ARG A 127 1.30 -6.06 -19.04
CA ARG A 127 1.78 -5.53 -17.76
C ARG A 127 0.78 -5.73 -16.63
N ARG A 128 -0.51 -5.57 -16.92
CA ARG A 128 -1.59 -5.80 -15.95
C ARG A 128 -1.58 -7.25 -15.46
N ASP A 129 -1.57 -8.20 -16.40
CA ASP A 129 -1.59 -9.62 -16.10
C ASP A 129 -0.32 -10.04 -15.33
N GLU A 130 0.85 -9.56 -15.74
CA GLU A 130 2.11 -9.77 -15.02
C GLU A 130 2.03 -9.26 -13.58
N MET A 131 1.48 -8.07 -13.37
CA MET A 131 1.37 -7.47 -12.05
C MET A 131 0.38 -8.24 -11.16
N TYR A 132 -0.78 -8.63 -11.70
CA TYR A 132 -1.72 -9.49 -10.98
C TYR A 132 -1.06 -10.81 -10.56
N ASN A 133 -0.36 -11.48 -11.48
CA ASN A 133 0.35 -12.72 -11.16
C ASN A 133 1.35 -12.49 -10.00
N SER A 134 2.07 -11.36 -9.98
CA SER A 134 3.04 -11.07 -8.91
C SER A 134 2.37 -10.80 -7.56
N VAL A 135 1.45 -9.83 -7.52
CA VAL A 135 0.83 -9.34 -6.27
C VAL A 135 -0.10 -10.41 -5.69
N LEU A 136 -0.97 -11.02 -6.49
CA LEU A 136 -1.91 -12.01 -6.00
C LEU A 136 -1.22 -13.30 -5.60
N SER A 137 -0.17 -13.76 -6.31
CA SER A 137 0.59 -14.94 -5.87
C SER A 137 1.20 -14.73 -4.49
N ARG A 138 1.57 -13.50 -4.16
CA ARG A 138 2.15 -13.18 -2.86
C ARG A 138 1.08 -13.04 -1.78
N TRP A 139 -0.03 -12.37 -2.11
CA TRP A 139 -1.17 -12.26 -1.21
C TRP A 139 -1.72 -13.65 -0.88
N LEU A 140 -1.92 -14.52 -1.87
CA LEU A 140 -2.36 -15.92 -1.67
C LEU A 140 -1.46 -16.72 -0.73
N ARG A 141 -0.15 -16.44 -0.68
CA ARG A 141 0.76 -17.12 0.27
C ARG A 141 0.68 -16.54 1.69
N ALA A 142 0.37 -15.26 1.82
CA ALA A 142 0.31 -14.56 3.10
C ALA A 142 -1.06 -14.72 3.77
N ASP A 143 -2.12 -14.61 2.98
CA ASP A 143 -3.53 -14.73 3.38
C ASP A 143 -4.33 -15.31 2.19
N PRO A 144 -4.41 -16.64 2.09
CA PRO A 144 -5.14 -17.30 1.02
C PRO A 144 -6.63 -16.96 1.01
N PHE A 145 -7.25 -16.83 2.19
CA PHE A 145 -8.70 -16.66 2.31
C PHE A 145 -9.14 -15.33 1.71
N SER A 146 -8.52 -14.22 2.14
CA SER A 146 -8.88 -12.89 1.64
C SER A 146 -8.55 -12.73 0.15
N ALA A 147 -7.42 -13.29 -0.29
CA ALA A 147 -7.00 -13.22 -1.69
C ALA A 147 -7.94 -14.03 -2.61
N GLU A 148 -8.35 -15.24 -2.22
CA GLU A 148 -9.33 -16.05 -2.97
C GLU A 148 -10.68 -15.34 -3.03
N GLN A 149 -11.15 -14.78 -1.91
CA GLN A 149 -12.39 -14.01 -1.87
C GLN A 149 -12.34 -12.83 -2.85
N TRP A 150 -11.27 -12.04 -2.84
CA TRP A 150 -11.12 -10.92 -3.77
C TRP A 150 -11.17 -11.39 -5.23
N ILE A 151 -10.44 -12.46 -5.58
CA ILE A 151 -10.44 -13.04 -6.94
C ILE A 151 -11.85 -13.49 -7.36
N GLU A 152 -12.61 -14.10 -6.46
CA GLU A 152 -13.97 -14.56 -6.72
C GLU A 152 -14.96 -13.40 -6.92
N THR A 153 -14.81 -12.32 -6.14
CA THR A 153 -15.72 -11.17 -6.18
C THR A 153 -15.38 -10.14 -7.25
N THR A 154 -14.15 -10.12 -7.76
CA THR A 154 -13.73 -9.14 -8.76
C THR A 154 -14.23 -9.53 -10.17
N PRO A 155 -15.06 -8.68 -10.80
CA PRO A 155 -15.53 -8.91 -12.16
C PRO A 155 -14.40 -8.73 -13.18
N ASP A 156 -14.58 -9.30 -14.38
CA ASP A 156 -13.72 -9.05 -15.55
C ASP A 156 -12.22 -9.34 -15.38
N LEU A 157 -11.83 -10.12 -14.36
CA LEU A 157 -10.46 -10.61 -14.24
C LEU A 157 -10.07 -11.53 -15.42
N PRO A 158 -8.83 -11.43 -15.93
CA PRO A 158 -8.28 -12.36 -16.90
C PRO A 158 -8.34 -13.81 -16.39
N GLU A 159 -8.61 -14.76 -17.28
CA GLU A 159 -8.73 -16.18 -16.92
C GLU A 159 -7.45 -16.75 -16.25
N GLY A 160 -6.28 -16.31 -16.71
CA GLY A 160 -5.00 -16.69 -16.10
C GLY A 160 -4.84 -16.21 -14.66
N VAL A 161 -5.51 -15.11 -14.30
CA VAL A 161 -5.56 -14.54 -12.95
C VAL A 161 -6.60 -15.27 -12.10
N ARG A 162 -7.80 -15.53 -12.64
CA ARG A 162 -8.87 -16.30 -11.95
C ARG A 162 -8.40 -17.70 -11.53
N SER A 163 -7.56 -18.32 -12.34
CA SER A 163 -7.02 -19.67 -12.06
C SER A 163 -5.82 -19.70 -11.11
N LEU A 164 -5.31 -18.55 -10.62
CA LEU A 164 -4.14 -18.48 -9.75
C LEU A 164 -4.22 -19.35 -8.48
N PRO A 165 -5.33 -19.37 -7.72
CA PRO A 165 -5.42 -20.18 -6.51
C PRO A 165 -5.16 -21.67 -6.78
N ASN A 166 -5.61 -22.17 -7.93
CA ASN A 166 -5.43 -23.58 -8.32
C ASN A 166 -3.99 -23.90 -8.79
N ARG A 167 -3.22 -22.89 -9.21
CA ARG A 167 -1.85 -23.04 -9.73
C ARG A 167 -0.77 -23.04 -8.64
N ILE A 168 -1.10 -22.49 -7.46
CA ILE A 168 -0.15 -22.24 -6.37
C ILE A 168 -0.33 -23.24 -5.20
N ARG A 169 -1.46 -23.95 -5.15
CA ARG A 169 -1.74 -25.01 -4.18
C ARG A 169 -0.79 -26.20 -4.27
#